data_AF-U2C6D7-F1
#
_entry.id   AF-U2C6D7-F1
#
_cell.length_a   1.000
_cell.length_b   1.000
_cell.length_c   1.000
_cell.angle_alpha   90.00
_cell.angle_beta   90.00
_cell.angle_gamma   90.00
#
_symmetry.space_group_name_H-M   'P 1'
#
loop_
_entity.id
_entity.type
_entity.pdbx_description
1 polymer ?
#
loop_
_entity_poly.entity_id
_entity_poly.type
_entity_poly.pdbx_seq_one_letter_code
_entity_poly.pdbx_strand_id
1 'polypeptide(L)'
;MIDVEPFIKEVLEKKIPEENLRFFGEDNEGVVVDFETETHLKRFTVWRDYLRCDYEALCIATDELSICKSQEFDSVGKLISIFNKFYHTAYSEVDKFINELYEDYRARLIDREEIANIISEDYYSNDIRDYYPYEKYLSLLWKEEYLNEKDIDLLDLCLFYQYIDNEVDILGYLVTGHGGDTYEKFEAKGTLEALKPKIQAFVERCYARYEEVMQIYLEAPERFKTK
;
A
#
# COMPACT_ATOMS: atom_id res chain seq x y z
N MET A 1 -16.93 -13.37 -18.45
CA MET A 1 -16.26 -12.08 -18.23
C MET A 1 -17.34 -11.02 -18.24
N ILE A 2 -17.85 -10.65 -17.06
CA ILE A 2 -18.73 -9.48 -16.96
C ILE A 2 -17.83 -8.29 -17.28
N ASP A 3 -18.25 -7.50 -18.25
CA ASP A 3 -17.59 -6.23 -18.54
C ASP A 3 -17.85 -5.33 -17.32
N VAL A 4 -16.82 -5.13 -16.50
CA VAL A 4 -16.92 -4.38 -15.24
C VAL A 4 -16.83 -2.87 -15.50
N GLU A 5 -16.37 -2.48 -16.69
CA GLU A 5 -16.26 -1.09 -17.16
C GLU A 5 -17.61 -0.34 -17.10
N PRO A 6 -18.74 -0.87 -17.61
CA PRO A 6 -20.03 -0.20 -17.53
C PRO A 6 -20.55 -0.04 -16.10
N PHE A 7 -20.34 -1.03 -15.22
CA PHE A 7 -20.77 -0.97 -13.82
C PHE A 7 -19.97 0.09 -13.04
N ILE A 8 -18.65 0.13 -13.25
CA ILE A 8 -17.75 1.11 -12.65
C ILE A 8 -18.04 2.51 -13.18
N LYS A 9 -18.27 2.66 -14.48
CA LYS A 9 -18.64 3.92 -15.11
C LYS A 9 -19.98 4.45 -14.56
N GLU A 10 -20.96 3.57 -14.36
CA GLU A 10 -22.24 3.96 -13.80
C GLU A 10 -22.18 4.33 -12.31
N VAL A 11 -21.32 3.67 -11.52
CA VAL A 11 -21.15 3.95 -10.07
C VAL A 11 -20.23 5.15 -9.81
N LEU A 12 -19.21 5.39 -10.65
CA LEU A 12 -18.24 6.48 -10.48
C LEU A 12 -18.59 7.76 -11.26
N GLU A 13 -19.17 7.69 -12.47
CA GLU A 13 -19.52 8.90 -13.25
C GLU A 13 -20.86 9.51 -12.79
N LYS A 14 -21.82 8.69 -12.36
CA LYS A 14 -22.91 9.20 -11.55
C LYS A 14 -22.36 9.29 -10.14
N LYS A 15 -21.78 10.45 -9.77
CA LYS A 15 -21.74 10.88 -8.36
C LYS A 15 -23.10 10.56 -7.80
N ILE A 16 -23.25 9.50 -7.00
CA ILE A 16 -24.50 9.24 -6.30
C ILE A 16 -24.69 10.49 -5.46
N PRO A 17 -25.71 11.32 -5.74
CA PRO A 17 -25.91 12.55 -4.98
C PRO A 17 -25.93 12.18 -3.49
N GLU A 18 -25.30 12.95 -2.61
CA GLU A 18 -25.27 12.64 -1.16
C GLU A 18 -26.69 12.42 -0.60
N GLU A 19 -27.68 13.08 -1.18
CA GLU A 19 -29.12 12.93 -0.93
C GLU A 19 -29.74 11.59 -1.38
N ASN A 20 -29.07 10.84 -2.27
CA ASN A 20 -29.41 9.48 -2.70
C ASN A 20 -28.58 8.40 -1.99
N LEU A 21 -27.49 8.78 -1.32
CA LEU A 21 -26.90 7.95 -0.27
C LEU A 21 -27.88 7.97 0.90
N ARG A 22 -28.79 7.00 0.95
CA ARG A 22 -29.63 6.82 2.14
C ARG A 22 -28.68 6.59 3.31
N PHE A 23 -28.62 7.57 4.21
CA PHE A 23 -27.97 7.41 5.51
C PHE A 23 -28.43 6.09 6.09
N PHE A 24 -27.48 5.18 6.27
CA PHE A 24 -27.68 3.92 6.96
C PHE A 24 -28.12 4.32 8.37
N GLY A 25 -29.38 4.04 8.70
CA GLY A 25 -29.99 4.47 9.96
C GLY A 25 -29.30 3.83 11.17
N GLU A 26 -29.61 4.34 12.36
CA GLU A 26 -29.07 3.89 13.66
C GLU A 26 -29.24 2.38 13.94
N ASP A 27 -30.07 1.68 13.16
CA ASP A 27 -30.41 0.26 13.31
C ASP A 27 -29.68 -0.68 12.33
N ASN A 28 -28.78 -0.20 11.45
CA ASN A 28 -28.19 -1.03 10.39
C ASN A 28 -26.95 -1.82 10.85
N GLU A 29 -27.11 -3.15 10.99
CA GLU A 29 -26.05 -4.10 11.33
C GLU A 29 -25.27 -4.58 10.08
N GLY A 30 -24.43 -3.72 9.51
CA GLY A 30 -23.20 -4.13 8.81
C GLY A 30 -23.24 -4.47 7.30
N VAL A 31 -22.11 -4.20 6.64
CA VAL A 31 -21.80 -4.69 5.27
C VAL A 31 -20.82 -5.86 5.39
N VAL A 32 -21.09 -6.97 4.72
CA VAL A 32 -20.22 -8.15 4.68
C VAL A 32 -19.62 -8.28 3.30
N VAL A 33 -18.30 -8.43 3.23
CA VAL A 33 -17.58 -8.71 1.99
C VAL A 33 -16.84 -10.04 2.14
N ASP A 34 -17.10 -10.96 1.22
CA ASP A 34 -16.36 -12.21 1.11
C ASP A 34 -15.42 -12.18 -0.07
N PHE A 35 -14.22 -12.67 0.18
CA PHE A 35 -13.15 -12.71 -0.78
C PHE A 35 -12.83 -14.17 -1.16
N GLU A 36 -12.64 -14.41 -2.45
CA GLU A 36 -12.17 -15.68 -3.01
C GLU A 36 -10.68 -15.90 -2.78
N THR A 37 -9.90 -14.82 -2.90
CA THR A 37 -8.47 -14.74 -2.58
C THR A 37 -8.21 -13.46 -1.79
N GLU A 38 -6.98 -13.19 -1.35
CA GLU A 38 -6.65 -11.91 -0.70
C GLU A 38 -6.98 -10.68 -1.57
N THR A 39 -7.16 -10.87 -2.87
CA THR A 39 -7.33 -9.82 -3.89
C THR A 39 -8.53 -10.06 -4.82
N HIS A 40 -9.48 -10.94 -4.51
CA HIS A 40 -10.63 -11.15 -5.39
C HIS A 40 -11.92 -11.16 -4.59
N LEU A 41 -12.80 -10.18 -4.86
CA LEU A 41 -14.11 -10.10 -4.22
C LEU A 41 -15.04 -11.17 -4.83
N LYS A 42 -15.61 -12.01 -3.96
CA LYS A 42 -16.53 -13.09 -4.33
C LYS A 42 -17.98 -12.75 -4.05
N ARG A 43 -18.25 -12.16 -2.88
CA ARG A 43 -19.60 -11.80 -2.45
C ARG A 43 -19.58 -10.48 -1.71
N PHE A 44 -20.61 -9.68 -1.96
CA PHE A 44 -20.84 -8.42 -1.28
C PHE A 44 -22.29 -8.42 -0.79
N THR A 45 -22.49 -8.28 0.51
CA THR A 45 -23.81 -8.34 1.13
C THR A 45 -24.01 -7.14 2.05
N VAL A 46 -25.15 -6.46 1.92
CA VAL A 46 -25.55 -5.37 2.81
C VAL A 46 -26.72 -5.85 3.64
N TRP A 47 -26.54 -5.85 4.96
CA TRP A 47 -27.59 -6.22 5.90
C TRP A 47 -28.23 -4.97 6.47
N ARG A 48 -29.56 -5.00 6.57
CA ARG A 48 -30.34 -4.03 7.35
C ARG A 48 -30.41 -4.46 8.82
N ASP A 49 -30.55 -5.77 9.05
CA ASP A 49 -30.55 -6.43 10.35
C ASP A 49 -30.17 -7.91 10.15
N TYR A 50 -29.94 -8.65 11.24
CA TYR A 50 -29.62 -10.09 11.21
C TYR A 50 -30.62 -11.00 10.46
N LEU A 51 -31.80 -10.49 10.05
CA LEU A 51 -32.83 -11.22 9.30
C LEU A 51 -33.07 -10.69 7.88
N ARG A 52 -32.51 -9.52 7.51
CA ARG A 52 -32.81 -8.85 6.25
C ARG A 52 -31.55 -8.39 5.52
N CYS A 53 -31.24 -9.12 4.45
CA CYS A 53 -30.32 -8.69 3.42
C CYS A 53 -31.03 -7.69 2.50
N ASP A 54 -30.53 -6.46 2.45
CA ASP A 54 -31.03 -5.40 1.56
C ASP A 54 -30.43 -5.50 0.16
N TYR A 55 -29.21 -6.03 0.04
CA TYR A 55 -28.51 -6.16 -1.23
C TYR A 55 -27.46 -7.27 -1.18
N GLU A 56 -27.42 -8.13 -2.20
CA GLU A 56 -26.37 -9.14 -2.37
C GLU A 56 -25.87 -9.13 -3.82
N ALA A 57 -24.56 -9.07 -4.01
CA ALA A 57 -23.90 -9.23 -5.29
C ALA A 57 -22.89 -10.38 -5.20
N LEU A 58 -22.98 -11.33 -6.14
CA LEU A 58 -22.16 -12.54 -6.21
C LEU A 58 -21.35 -12.55 -7.51
N CYS A 59 -20.04 -12.74 -7.42
CA CYS A 59 -19.18 -12.97 -8.57
C CYS A 59 -19.12 -14.49 -8.85
N ILE A 60 -19.91 -14.95 -9.84
CA ILE A 60 -20.10 -16.38 -10.18
C ILE A 60 -19.06 -16.88 -11.20
N ALA A 61 -17.84 -16.36 -11.16
CA ALA A 61 -16.82 -16.72 -12.16
C ALA A 61 -16.32 -18.16 -11.99
N THR A 62 -16.46 -18.73 -10.79
CA THR A 62 -16.03 -20.08 -10.44
C THR A 62 -17.22 -20.80 -9.78
N ASP A 63 -17.62 -21.97 -10.29
CA ASP A 63 -18.67 -22.81 -9.67
C ASP A 63 -18.22 -23.45 -8.33
N GLU A 64 -17.08 -23.01 -7.77
CA GLU A 64 -16.51 -23.51 -6.52
C GLU A 64 -16.73 -22.51 -5.38
N LEU A 65 -17.39 -22.94 -4.31
CA LEU A 65 -17.65 -22.16 -3.08
C LEU A 65 -16.40 -22.06 -2.17
N SER A 66 -15.27 -21.63 -2.70
CA SER A 66 -14.09 -21.29 -1.88
C SER A 66 -14.18 -19.83 -1.41
N ILE A 67 -14.50 -19.61 -0.13
CA ILE A 67 -14.36 -18.32 0.54
C ILE A 67 -13.05 -18.38 1.32
N CYS A 68 -12.10 -17.50 1.01
CA CYS A 68 -10.83 -17.41 1.72
C CYS A 68 -10.96 -16.55 2.99
N LYS A 69 -11.75 -15.47 2.92
CA LYS A 69 -11.97 -14.55 4.03
C LYS A 69 -13.34 -13.88 3.96
N SER A 70 -14.00 -13.75 5.10
CA SER A 70 -15.20 -12.93 5.29
C SER A 70 -14.86 -11.76 6.22
N GLN A 71 -15.31 -10.56 5.88
CA GLN A 71 -15.08 -9.36 6.70
C GLN A 71 -16.34 -8.52 6.82
N GLU A 72 -16.69 -8.17 8.06
CA GLU A 72 -17.83 -7.29 8.37
C GLU A 72 -17.37 -5.83 8.56
N PHE A 73 -18.19 -4.90 8.09
CA PHE A 73 -17.97 -3.46 8.16
C PHE A 73 -19.14 -2.79 8.84
N ASP A 74 -18.86 -2.12 9.95
CA ASP A 74 -19.81 -1.34 10.74
C ASP A 74 -20.05 0.08 10.18
N SER A 75 -19.35 0.47 9.11
CA SER A 75 -19.55 1.76 8.45
C SER A 75 -19.18 1.73 6.96
N VAL A 76 -19.87 2.57 6.19
CA VAL A 76 -19.61 2.80 4.76
C VAL A 76 -18.19 3.34 4.53
N GLY A 77 -17.66 4.15 5.44
CA GLY A 77 -16.29 4.69 5.33
C GLY A 77 -15.24 3.58 5.31
N LYS A 78 -15.34 2.59 6.21
CA LYS A 78 -14.42 1.43 6.23
C LYS A 78 -14.55 0.58 4.97
N LEU A 79 -15.77 0.46 4.44
CA LEU A 79 -16.01 -0.26 3.20
C LEU A 79 -15.38 0.44 1.98
N ILE A 80 -15.62 1.75 1.83
CA ILE A 80 -15.04 2.57 0.75
C ILE A 80 -13.51 2.49 0.80
N SER A 81 -12.93 2.55 2.00
CA SER A 81 -11.49 2.42 2.18
C SER A 81 -10.92 1.11 1.64
N ILE A 82 -11.61 -0.02 1.84
CA ILE A 82 -11.16 -1.31 1.33
C ILE A 82 -11.35 -1.43 -0.17
N PHE A 83 -12.44 -0.89 -0.71
CA PHE A 83 -12.58 -0.80 -2.17
C PHE A 83 -11.47 0.07 -2.77
N ASN A 84 -11.18 1.24 -2.20
CA ASN A 84 -10.11 2.10 -2.67
C ASN A 84 -8.76 1.39 -2.61
N LYS A 85 -8.43 0.74 -1.49
CA LYS A 85 -7.21 -0.08 -1.38
C LYS A 85 -7.17 -1.17 -2.46
N PHE A 86 -8.26 -1.91 -2.61
CA PHE A 86 -8.36 -3.02 -3.55
C PHE A 86 -8.18 -2.58 -5.00
N TYR A 87 -8.98 -1.61 -5.44
CA TYR A 87 -8.92 -1.09 -6.80
C TYR A 87 -7.56 -0.46 -7.09
N HIS A 88 -6.99 0.22 -6.10
CA HIS A 88 -5.70 0.84 -6.24
C HIS A 88 -4.59 -0.21 -6.44
N THR A 89 -4.45 -1.19 -5.55
CA THR A 89 -3.43 -2.24 -5.70
C THR A 89 -3.64 -3.08 -6.97
N ALA A 90 -4.89 -3.31 -7.40
CA ALA A 90 -5.17 -4.13 -8.57
C ALA A 90 -5.01 -3.38 -9.92
N TYR A 91 -5.21 -2.06 -9.95
CA TYR A 91 -5.33 -1.31 -11.21
C TYR A 91 -4.54 0.00 -11.27
N SER A 92 -3.83 0.40 -10.21
CA SER A 92 -3.04 1.63 -10.22
C SER A 92 -1.73 1.46 -10.98
N GLU A 93 -1.54 2.28 -12.02
CA GLU A 93 -0.27 2.36 -12.73
C GLU A 93 0.87 2.92 -11.84
N VAL A 94 0.55 3.77 -10.87
CA VAL A 94 1.54 4.29 -9.91
C VAL A 94 2.00 3.15 -9.00
N ASP A 95 1.05 2.38 -8.46
CA ASP A 95 1.34 1.26 -7.56
C ASP A 95 2.19 0.20 -8.25
N LYS A 96 1.76 -0.22 -9.46
CA LYS A 96 2.50 -1.18 -10.27
C LYS A 96 3.93 -0.71 -10.56
N PHE A 97 4.09 0.55 -10.94
CA PHE A 97 5.41 1.11 -11.23
C PHE A 97 6.32 1.13 -9.99
N ILE A 98 5.78 1.47 -8.81
CA ILE A 98 6.57 1.44 -7.57
C ILE A 98 6.95 -0.01 -7.19
N ASN A 99 6.03 -0.97 -7.34
CA ASN A 99 6.32 -2.38 -7.08
C ASN A 99 7.46 -2.90 -7.95
N GLU A 100 7.47 -2.55 -9.25
CA GLU A 100 8.56 -2.92 -10.16
C GLU A 100 9.91 -2.37 -9.66
N LEU A 101 9.94 -1.09 -9.22
CA LEU A 101 11.15 -0.49 -8.66
C LEU A 101 11.60 -1.15 -7.35
N TYR A 102 10.67 -1.52 -6.48
CA TYR A 102 10.97 -2.16 -5.20
C TYR A 102 11.47 -3.59 -5.37
N GLU A 103 10.93 -4.35 -6.32
CA GLU A 103 11.44 -5.68 -6.67
C GLU A 103 12.86 -5.59 -7.25
N ASP A 104 13.13 -4.63 -8.14
CA ASP A 104 14.47 -4.38 -8.66
C ASP A 104 15.46 -4.02 -7.54
N TYR A 105 15.02 -3.20 -6.57
CA TYR A 105 15.82 -2.83 -5.41
C TYR A 105 16.10 -4.04 -4.51
N ARG A 106 15.06 -4.81 -4.19
CA ARG A 106 15.14 -6.03 -3.38
C ARG A 106 16.10 -7.04 -3.99
N ALA A 107 16.00 -7.28 -5.30
CA ALA A 107 16.85 -8.23 -6.00
C ALA A 107 18.34 -7.90 -5.90
N ARG A 108 18.71 -6.62 -5.77
CA ARG A 108 20.10 -6.19 -5.60
C ARG A 108 20.66 -6.45 -4.20
N LEU A 109 19.80 -6.54 -3.19
CA LEU A 109 20.20 -6.63 -1.78
C LEU A 109 19.89 -7.99 -1.12
N ILE A 110 19.09 -8.84 -1.75
CA ILE A 110 18.57 -10.07 -1.10
C ILE A 110 19.65 -11.03 -0.59
N ASP A 111 20.81 -11.08 -1.25
CA ASP A 111 21.92 -11.98 -0.90
C ASP A 111 22.94 -11.33 0.06
N ARG A 112 22.67 -10.12 0.56
CA ARG A 112 23.54 -9.41 1.50
C ARG A 112 23.51 -10.11 2.86
N GLU A 113 24.68 -10.43 3.39
CA GLU A 113 24.79 -11.25 4.59
C GLU A 113 24.31 -10.54 5.86
N GLU A 114 24.37 -9.21 5.89
CA GLU A 114 23.94 -8.39 7.02
C GLU A 114 22.41 -8.23 7.10
N ILE A 115 21.70 -8.49 6.00
CA ILE A 115 20.25 -8.35 5.92
C ILE A 115 19.58 -9.61 6.49
N ALA A 116 18.72 -9.43 7.48
CA ALA A 116 17.87 -10.47 8.04
C ALA A 116 16.64 -10.70 7.16
N ASN A 117 16.00 -9.61 6.69
CA ASN A 117 14.82 -9.68 5.87
C ASN A 117 14.63 -8.40 5.03
N ILE A 118 13.89 -8.52 3.93
CA ILE A 118 13.39 -7.39 3.14
C ILE A 118 11.87 -7.53 3.07
N ILE A 119 11.16 -6.61 3.69
CA ILE A 119 9.71 -6.64 3.86
C ILE A 119 9.10 -5.55 2.98
N SER A 120 8.07 -5.89 2.21
CA SER A 120 7.30 -4.90 1.46
C SER A 120 5.88 -4.86 2.00
N GLU A 121 5.39 -3.67 2.29
CA GLU A 121 4.07 -3.46 2.89
C GLU A 121 3.33 -2.29 2.23
N ASP A 122 2.03 -2.49 2.05
CA ASP A 122 1.12 -1.53 1.44
C ASP A 122 0.02 -1.14 2.42
N TYR A 123 -0.01 0.16 2.76
CA TYR A 123 -1.00 0.73 3.65
C TYR A 123 -1.91 1.71 2.93
N TYR A 124 -3.12 1.82 3.48
CA TYR A 124 -4.07 2.85 3.09
C TYR A 124 -4.53 3.59 4.35
N SER A 125 -4.11 4.84 4.51
CA SER A 125 -4.52 5.68 5.63
C SER A 125 -5.79 6.44 5.29
N ASN A 126 -6.78 6.36 6.18
CA ASN A 126 -7.98 7.22 6.15
C ASN A 126 -7.87 8.41 7.10
N ASP A 127 -6.73 8.59 7.77
CA ASP A 127 -6.63 9.68 8.74
C ASP A 127 -6.61 11.01 7.97
N ILE A 128 -7.57 11.88 8.25
CA ILE A 128 -7.73 13.21 7.64
C ILE A 128 -6.49 14.10 7.89
N ARG A 129 -5.61 13.71 8.82
CA ARG A 129 -4.34 14.38 9.10
C ARG A 129 -3.20 13.97 8.16
N ASP A 130 -3.33 12.85 7.46
CA ASP A 130 -2.33 12.37 6.51
C ASP A 130 -2.69 12.82 5.11
N TYR A 131 -1.85 13.67 4.54
CA TYR A 131 -2.01 14.22 3.20
C TYR A 131 -1.88 13.16 2.10
N TYR A 132 -1.51 11.92 2.41
CA TYR A 132 -1.19 10.88 1.44
C TYR A 132 -1.82 9.55 1.85
N PRO A 133 -2.96 9.14 1.27
CA PRO A 133 -3.68 7.96 1.71
C PRO A 133 -3.05 6.66 1.21
N TYR A 134 -2.18 6.67 0.20
CA TYR A 134 -1.49 5.48 -0.29
C TYR A 134 -0.05 5.49 0.18
N GLU A 135 0.36 4.44 0.89
CA GLU A 135 1.68 4.33 1.48
C GLU A 135 2.31 3.00 1.09
N LYS A 136 3.53 3.05 0.57
CA LYS A 136 4.31 1.88 0.21
C LYS A 136 5.63 1.90 0.96
N TYR A 137 5.95 0.76 1.57
CA TYR A 137 7.16 0.57 2.34
C TYR A 137 7.97 -0.58 1.74
N LEU A 138 9.28 -0.37 1.65
CA LEU A 138 10.28 -1.41 1.47
C LEU A 138 11.28 -1.29 2.62
N SER A 139 11.14 -2.18 3.59
CA SER A 139 11.87 -2.19 4.85
C SER A 139 13.01 -3.20 4.79
N LEU A 140 14.22 -2.74 5.07
CA LEU A 140 15.41 -3.57 5.22
C LEU A 140 15.66 -3.79 6.70
N LEU A 141 15.51 -5.03 7.14
CA LEU A 141 15.83 -5.43 8.51
C LEU A 141 17.25 -6.00 8.54
N TRP A 142 18.13 -5.40 9.33
CA TRP A 142 19.47 -5.90 9.59
C TRP A 142 19.45 -6.94 10.73
N LYS A 143 20.43 -7.85 10.70
CA LYS A 143 20.61 -8.83 11.77
C LYS A 143 21.20 -8.17 13.01
N GLU A 144 20.61 -8.46 14.17
CA GLU A 144 21.06 -7.96 15.48
C GLU A 144 22.57 -8.13 15.72
N GLU A 145 23.16 -9.25 15.27
CA GLU A 145 24.58 -9.56 15.46
C GLU A 145 25.54 -8.61 14.72
N TYR A 146 25.03 -7.83 13.76
CA TYR A 146 25.80 -6.83 13.02
C TYR A 146 25.58 -5.40 13.54
N LEU A 147 24.61 -5.16 14.42
CA LEU A 147 24.27 -3.81 14.88
C LEU A 147 25.36 -3.25 15.80
N ASN A 148 25.55 -1.94 15.74
CA ASN A 148 26.41 -1.21 16.67
C ASN A 148 25.64 -0.66 17.87
N GLU A 149 26.32 0.15 18.69
CA GLU A 149 25.76 0.70 19.91
C GLU A 149 24.53 1.61 19.72
N LYS A 150 24.21 2.02 18.49
CA LYS A 150 23.02 2.81 18.18
C LYS A 150 21.74 1.95 18.17
N ASP A 151 21.88 0.64 18.00
CA ASP A 151 20.78 -0.34 18.10
C ASP A 151 19.58 0.02 17.19
N ILE A 152 19.88 0.40 15.94
CA ILE A 152 18.86 0.62 14.91
C ILE A 152 19.01 -0.43 13.83
N ASP A 153 17.97 -1.26 13.70
CA ASP A 153 17.94 -2.46 12.87
C ASP A 153 17.14 -2.31 11.59
N LEU A 154 16.42 -1.19 11.42
CA LEU A 154 15.46 -1.00 10.34
C LEU A 154 15.81 0.23 9.49
N LEU A 155 15.85 0.03 8.17
CA LEU A 155 15.95 1.08 7.16
C LEU A 155 14.77 0.97 6.18
N ASP A 156 13.93 1.99 6.15
CA ASP A 156 12.72 2.03 5.34
C ASP A 156 12.88 2.97 4.14
N LEU A 157 12.63 2.43 2.95
CA LEU A 157 12.31 3.20 1.76
C LEU A 157 10.79 3.33 1.66
N CYS A 158 10.28 4.55 1.83
CA CYS A 158 8.85 4.83 1.85
C CYS A 158 8.45 5.72 0.67
N LEU A 159 7.32 5.41 0.03
CA LEU A 159 6.66 6.28 -0.95
C LEU A 159 5.20 6.48 -0.58
N PHE A 160 4.84 7.72 -0.27
CA PHE A 160 3.51 8.18 0.08
C PHE A 160 2.93 8.98 -1.07
N TYR A 161 1.70 8.71 -1.50
CA TYR A 161 1.13 9.42 -2.63
C TYR A 161 -0.38 9.56 -2.57
N GLN A 162 -0.88 10.54 -3.31
CA GLN A 162 -2.30 10.84 -3.48
C GLN A 162 -2.57 11.25 -4.93
N TYR A 163 -3.83 11.11 -5.34
CA TYR A 163 -4.31 11.68 -6.59
C TYR A 163 -4.98 13.02 -6.33
N ILE A 164 -4.55 14.04 -7.08
CA ILE A 164 -5.17 15.36 -7.06
C ILE A 164 -5.57 15.66 -8.50
N ASP A 165 -6.87 15.58 -8.78
CA ASP A 165 -7.43 15.67 -10.13
C ASP A 165 -6.77 14.66 -11.09
N ASN A 166 -6.03 15.14 -12.10
CA ASN A 166 -5.32 14.32 -13.09
C ASN A 166 -3.83 14.18 -12.79
N GLU A 167 -3.39 14.61 -11.61
CA GLU A 167 -2.00 14.56 -11.17
C GLU A 167 -1.84 13.63 -9.98
N VAL A 168 -0.61 13.18 -9.80
CA VAL A 168 -0.15 12.47 -8.61
C VAL A 168 0.73 13.42 -7.83
N ASP A 169 0.52 13.47 -6.52
CA ASP A 169 1.41 14.10 -5.58
C ASP A 169 2.08 12.99 -4.78
N ILE A 170 3.42 12.97 -4.75
CA ILE A 170 4.22 11.90 -4.16
C ILE A 170 5.33 12.47 -3.30
N LEU A 171 5.52 11.79 -2.17
CA LEU A 171 6.49 12.09 -1.14
C LEU A 171 7.28 10.81 -0.83
N GLY A 172 8.59 10.88 -0.90
CA GLY A 172 9.49 9.75 -0.71
C GLY A 172 10.52 9.99 0.38
N TYR A 173 10.84 8.94 1.12
CA TYR A 173 11.81 8.98 2.20
C TYR A 173 12.70 7.73 2.22
N LEU A 174 13.97 7.93 2.55
CA LEU A 174 14.83 6.88 3.09
C LEU A 174 15.12 7.22 4.54
N VAL A 175 14.61 6.43 5.48
CA VAL A 175 14.63 6.74 6.92
C VAL A 175 14.96 5.49 7.73
N THR A 176 15.59 5.68 8.87
CA THR A 176 15.75 4.59 9.84
C THR A 176 14.63 4.57 10.88
N GLY A 177 14.28 3.37 11.36
CA GLY A 177 13.22 3.15 12.35
C GLY A 177 13.52 3.78 13.72
N HIS A 178 12.49 3.84 14.59
CA HIS A 178 12.59 4.14 16.02
C HIS A 178 13.45 5.36 16.43
N GLY A 179 13.13 6.54 15.90
CA GLY A 179 13.82 7.79 16.28
C GLY A 179 15.13 8.02 15.51
N GLY A 180 15.32 7.31 14.40
CA GLY A 180 16.43 7.46 13.47
C GLY A 180 16.39 8.70 12.59
N ASP A 181 17.30 8.74 11.62
CA ASP A 181 17.56 9.88 10.75
C ASP A 181 16.87 9.74 9.38
N THR A 182 16.63 10.87 8.72
CA THR A 182 16.23 10.90 7.30
C THR A 182 17.46 11.11 6.42
N TYR A 183 17.69 10.18 5.50
CA TYR A 183 18.86 10.16 4.62
C TYR A 183 18.59 10.70 3.22
N GLU A 184 17.38 10.45 2.70
CA GLU A 184 16.90 11.02 1.45
C GLU A 184 15.46 11.48 1.62
N LYS A 185 15.13 12.59 0.96
CA LYS A 185 13.76 13.08 0.84
C LYS A 185 13.49 13.43 -0.63
N PHE A 186 12.30 13.09 -1.10
CA PHE A 186 11.82 13.41 -2.42
C PHE A 186 10.38 13.91 -2.34
N GLU A 187 10.06 14.95 -3.08
CA GLU A 187 8.70 15.46 -3.18
C GLU A 187 8.48 15.92 -4.62
N ALA A 188 7.39 15.47 -5.23
CA ALA A 188 7.05 15.86 -6.59
C ALA A 188 5.56 15.74 -6.84
N LYS A 189 5.06 16.65 -7.67
CA LYS A 189 3.69 16.63 -8.16
C LYS A 189 3.69 16.76 -9.68
N GLY A 190 2.77 16.05 -10.33
CA GLY A 190 2.53 16.14 -11.77
C GLY A 190 1.88 14.90 -12.35
N THR A 191 1.85 14.79 -13.67
CA THR A 191 1.37 13.57 -14.34
C THR A 191 2.29 12.38 -14.05
N LEU A 192 1.74 11.16 -14.03
CA LEU A 192 2.53 9.95 -13.80
C LEU A 192 3.72 9.84 -14.75
N GLU A 193 3.54 10.13 -16.04
CA GLU A 193 4.63 10.09 -17.03
C GLU A 193 5.78 11.06 -16.71
N ALA A 194 5.46 12.24 -16.18
CA ALA A 194 6.49 13.20 -15.75
C ALA A 194 7.15 12.81 -14.43
N LEU A 195 6.49 11.98 -13.62
CA LEU A 195 6.96 11.54 -12.31
C LEU A 195 7.79 10.26 -12.35
N LYS A 196 7.46 9.30 -13.23
CA LYS A 196 8.21 8.04 -13.42
C LYS A 196 9.73 8.21 -13.35
N PRO A 197 10.37 9.07 -14.19
CA PRO A 197 11.82 9.23 -14.14
C PRO A 197 12.32 9.87 -12.84
N LYS A 198 11.51 10.69 -12.15
CA LYS A 198 11.89 11.33 -10.88
C LYS A 198 11.84 10.34 -9.72
N ILE A 199 10.79 9.52 -9.67
CA ILE A 199 10.62 8.45 -8.68
C ILE A 199 11.74 7.43 -8.85
N GLN A 200 12.01 6.99 -10.08
CA GLN A 200 13.12 6.07 -10.37
C GLN A 200 14.46 6.67 -9.93
N ALA A 201 14.75 7.92 -10.28
CA ALA A 201 15.98 8.59 -9.85
C ALA A 201 16.08 8.70 -8.32
N PHE A 202 14.96 8.86 -7.61
CA PHE A 202 14.94 8.84 -6.14
C PHE A 202 15.27 7.45 -5.59
N VAL A 203 14.63 6.39 -6.08
CA VAL A 203 14.90 5.02 -5.63
C VAL A 203 16.36 4.62 -5.89
N GLU A 204 16.92 4.99 -7.05
CA GLU A 204 18.33 4.73 -7.36
C GLU A 204 19.30 5.49 -6.44
N ARG A 205 18.96 6.73 -6.02
CA ARG A 205 19.75 7.45 -5.01
C ARG A 205 19.68 6.75 -3.66
N CYS A 206 18.50 6.28 -3.25
CA CYS A 206 18.33 5.54 -2.00
C CYS A 206 19.19 4.26 -2.00
N TYR A 207 19.23 3.57 -3.15
CA TYR A 207 20.06 2.38 -3.33
C TYR A 207 21.55 2.71 -3.19
N ALA A 208 22.02 3.78 -3.86
CA ALA A 208 23.40 4.21 -3.74
C ALA A 208 23.78 4.61 -2.31
N ARG A 209 22.84 5.18 -1.56
CA ARG A 209 23.03 5.59 -0.16
C ARG A 209 23.05 4.41 0.82
N TYR A 210 22.50 3.24 0.45
CA TYR A 210 22.39 2.08 1.34
C TYR A 210 23.71 1.74 2.05
N GLU A 211 24.81 1.64 1.29
CA GLU A 211 26.13 1.30 1.85
C GLU A 211 26.62 2.35 2.86
N GLU A 212 26.33 3.63 2.60
CA GLU A 212 26.73 4.73 3.49
C GLU A 212 25.90 4.72 4.78
N VAL A 213 24.61 4.39 4.70
CA VAL A 213 23.75 4.23 5.88
C VAL A 213 24.16 3.00 6.69
N MET A 214 24.39 1.87 6.02
CA MET A 214 24.84 0.63 6.65
C MET A 214 26.10 0.84 7.49
N GLN A 215 27.09 1.59 6.98
CA GLN A 215 28.33 1.89 7.71
C GLN A 215 28.11 2.71 9.00
N ILE A 216 26.98 3.41 9.15
CA ILE A 216 26.65 4.19 10.34
C ILE A 216 26.12 3.31 11.46
N TYR A 217 25.42 2.22 11.13
CA TYR A 217 24.65 1.42 12.09
C TYR A 217 25.18 0.01 12.30
N LEU A 218 26.03 -0.49 11.39
CA LEU A 218 26.59 -1.82 11.53
C LEU A 218 28.04 -1.79 12.01
N GLU A 219 28.35 -2.62 13.00
CA GLU A 219 29.72 -2.98 13.32
C GLU A 219 30.23 -3.88 12.21
N ALA A 220 31.07 -3.34 11.33
CA ALA A 220 31.76 -4.14 10.33
C ALA A 220 32.49 -5.31 11.01
N PRO A 221 32.18 -6.59 10.72
CA PRO A 221 33.12 -7.66 11.03
C PRO A 221 34.46 -7.30 10.40
N GLU A 222 35.58 -7.56 11.08
CA GLU A 222 36.95 -7.17 10.69
C GLU A 222 37.30 -7.36 9.19
N ARG A 223 36.58 -8.23 8.47
CA ARG A 223 36.67 -8.46 7.02
C ARG A 223 36.19 -7.31 6.11
N PHE A 224 35.36 -6.37 6.59
CA PHE A 224 34.84 -5.24 5.79
C PHE A 224 35.59 -3.92 6.00
N LYS A 225 36.54 -3.89 6.95
CA LYS A 225 37.48 -2.78 7.07
C LYS A 225 38.47 -2.89 5.91
N THR A 226 38.25 -2.14 4.85
CA THR A 226 39.20 -1.97 3.76
C THR A 226 40.56 -1.55 4.32
N LYS A 227 41.62 -2.22 3.87
CA LYS A 227 43.02 -1.83 4.10
C LYS A 227 43.39 -0.58 3.31
#